data_AF-V8R4N9-F1
#
_entry.id   AF-V8R4N9-F1
#
_cell.length_a   1.000
_cell.length_b   1.000
_cell.length_c   1.000
_cell.angle_alpha   90.00
_cell.angle_beta   90.00
_cell.angle_gamma   90.00
#
_symmetry.space_group_name_H-M   'P 1'
#
loop_
_entity.id
_entity.type
_entity.pdbx_description
1 polymer ?
#
loop_
_entity_poly.entity_id
_entity_poly.type
_entity_poly.pdbx_seq_one_letter_code
_entity_poly.pdbx_strand_id
1 'polypeptide(L)'
;MALCGAKTRSGEPCKRHAVPGSSRCKLHGGAASKANKANKHAAKPGSIYSQFLTDEENDLLASIELGRVDDELRLTRIRLMRALARENEFGNELEIDSEKVETGEMGGVTTTSKVRDYSGLIDKLTARIESLERTRAELLKTNPLELPPVTRIEIEVVGGRKDAPGANDAAAG
;
A
#
# COMPACT_ATOMS: atom_id res chain seq x y z
N MET A 1 13.06 54.44 25.35
CA MET A 1 12.76 53.09 24.81
C MET A 1 13.01 53.09 23.31
N ALA A 2 13.79 52.13 22.80
CA ALA A 2 14.03 52.01 21.36
C ALA A 2 12.73 51.69 20.59
N LEU A 3 12.59 52.20 19.37
CA LEU A 3 11.50 51.83 18.47
C LEU A 3 11.77 50.50 17.78
N CYS A 4 10.71 49.84 17.33
CA CYS A 4 10.77 48.57 16.62
C CYS A 4 11.38 48.75 15.23
N GLY A 5 12.48 48.07 14.93
CA GLY A 5 13.17 48.15 13.63
C GLY A 5 12.51 47.38 12.47
N ALA A 6 11.22 47.06 12.55
CA ALA A 6 10.49 46.33 11.51
C ALA A 6 9.61 47.27 10.69
N LYS A 7 9.29 46.91 9.46
CA LYS A 7 8.30 47.61 8.63
C LYS A 7 6.92 46.96 8.78
N THR A 8 5.87 47.76 8.69
CA THR A 8 4.47 47.29 8.62
C THR A 8 4.19 46.69 7.24
N ARG A 9 3.02 46.06 7.07
CA ARG A 9 2.58 45.53 5.78
C ARG A 9 2.45 46.61 4.69
N SER A 10 2.29 47.88 5.07
CA SER A 10 2.29 49.04 4.18
C SER A 10 3.68 49.60 3.86
N GLY A 11 4.75 48.97 4.37
CA GLY A 11 6.14 49.38 4.11
C GLY A 11 6.66 50.51 5.01
N GLU A 12 5.82 51.09 5.86
CA GLU A 12 6.22 52.12 6.82
C GLU A 12 6.97 51.53 8.02
N PRO A 13 7.90 52.28 8.64
CA PRO A 13 8.57 51.84 9.85
C PRO A 13 7.58 51.67 11.01
N CYS A 14 7.75 50.61 11.80
CA CYS A 14 6.88 50.32 12.93
C CYS A 14 7.07 51.35 14.05
N LYS A 15 5.99 52.09 14.35
CA LYS A 15 5.98 53.14 15.39
C LYS A 15 5.88 52.59 16.82
N ARG A 16 5.86 51.26 17.02
CA ARG A 16 5.77 50.64 18.35
C ARG A 16 7.14 50.55 19.02
N HIS A 17 7.17 50.62 20.34
CA HIS A 17 8.40 50.38 21.11
C HIS A 17 8.86 48.92 21.03
N ALA A 18 10.17 48.74 20.94
CA ALA A 18 10.81 47.46 21.06
C ALA A 18 10.68 46.92 22.49
N VAL A 19 10.62 45.59 22.61
CA VAL A 19 10.62 44.92 23.93
C VAL A 19 12.03 45.03 24.52
N PRO A 20 12.21 45.23 25.85
CA PRO A 20 13.53 45.23 26.47
C PRO A 20 14.33 43.96 26.11
N GLY A 21 15.54 44.15 25.56
CA GLY A 21 16.41 43.06 25.09
C GLY A 21 16.14 42.57 23.66
N SER A 22 15.26 43.24 22.90
CA SER A 22 14.95 42.94 21.49
C SER A 22 14.97 44.22 20.65
N SER A 23 15.29 44.12 19.36
CA SER A 23 15.18 45.21 18.39
C SER A 23 13.76 45.35 17.79
N ARG A 24 12.84 44.46 18.17
CA ARG A 24 11.47 44.38 17.63
C ARG A 24 10.41 44.45 18.73
N CYS A 25 9.23 44.96 18.41
CA CYS A 25 8.07 44.99 19.32
C CYS A 25 7.43 43.60 19.45
N LYS A 26 6.51 43.43 20.42
CA LYS A 26 5.79 42.17 20.65
C LYS A 26 5.14 41.60 19.37
N LEU A 27 4.62 42.47 18.51
CA LEU A 27 3.88 42.09 17.30
C LEU A 27 4.77 41.82 16.09
N HIS A 28 6.03 42.27 16.11
CA HIS A 28 7.03 41.93 15.10
C HIS A 28 8.06 40.94 15.65
N GLY A 29 7.62 40.01 16.51
CA GLY A 29 8.43 38.89 16.97
C GLY A 29 9.39 39.20 18.12
N GLY A 30 9.32 40.38 18.74
CA GLY A 30 10.16 40.72 19.90
C GLY A 30 9.89 39.87 21.16
N ALA A 31 8.77 39.14 21.17
CA ALA A 31 8.43 38.18 22.21
C ALA A 31 8.64 36.71 21.78
N ALA A 32 9.04 36.45 20.52
CA ALA A 32 9.08 35.09 19.95
C ALA A 32 10.11 34.19 20.66
N SER A 33 11.23 34.76 21.12
CA SER A 33 12.25 34.00 21.87
C SER A 33 11.73 33.42 23.20
N LYS A 34 10.68 34.02 23.79
CA LYS A 34 10.08 33.53 25.05
C LYS A 34 8.93 32.54 24.86
N ALA A 35 8.33 32.45 23.66
CA ALA A 35 7.08 31.71 23.46
C ALA A 35 7.26 30.23 23.10
N ASN A 36 8.44 29.80 22.62
CA ASN A 36 8.56 28.50 21.92
C ASN A 36 9.49 27.47 22.58
N LYS A 37 10.08 27.74 23.75
CA LYS A 37 11.00 26.76 24.38
C LYS A 37 10.33 25.51 24.96
N ALA A 38 9.00 25.50 25.10
CA ALA A 38 8.25 24.38 25.66
C ALA A 38 6.94 24.10 24.90
N ASN A 39 6.83 24.49 23.63
CA ASN A 39 5.65 24.19 22.84
C ASN A 39 5.61 22.69 22.48
N LYS A 40 4.94 21.90 23.32
CA LYS A 40 4.64 20.48 23.05
C LYS A 40 3.63 20.27 21.91
N HIS A 41 3.00 21.35 21.42
CA HIS A 41 2.05 21.38 20.30
C HIS A 41 2.70 21.76 18.97
N ALA A 42 4.04 21.86 18.89
CA ALA A 42 4.74 21.68 17.62
C ALA A 42 4.66 20.18 17.28
N ALA A 43 3.43 19.73 17.01
CA ALA A 43 3.12 18.34 16.71
C ALA A 43 4.02 17.91 15.55
N LYS A 44 4.74 16.82 15.80
CA LYS A 44 5.59 16.11 14.84
C LYS A 44 4.79 15.91 13.54
N PRO A 45 5.42 15.94 12.35
CA PRO A 45 4.74 15.52 11.13
C PRO A 45 4.38 14.03 11.29
N GLY A 46 3.12 13.75 11.60
CA GLY A 46 2.63 12.42 11.91
C GLY A 46 1.11 12.37 11.83
N SER A 47 0.61 11.23 11.36
CA SER A 47 -0.81 10.90 11.19
C SER A 47 -1.68 11.30 12.40
N ILE A 48 -2.96 11.65 12.19
CA ILE A 48 -3.94 11.94 13.25
C ILE A 48 -4.04 10.85 14.33
N TYR A 49 -3.53 9.65 14.04
CA TYR A 49 -3.51 8.49 14.93
C TYR A 49 -2.24 8.37 15.78
N SER A 50 -1.22 9.23 15.61
CA SER A 50 0.04 9.13 16.36
C SER A 50 -0.13 9.26 17.87
N GLN A 51 -1.23 9.87 18.32
CA GLN A 51 -1.61 9.98 19.73
C GLN A 51 -1.98 8.65 20.40
N PHE A 52 -2.29 7.62 19.61
CA PHE A 52 -2.65 6.29 20.09
C PHE A 52 -1.49 5.29 19.98
N LEU A 53 -0.37 5.70 19.37
CA LEU A 53 0.80 4.86 19.16
C LEU A 53 1.81 5.07 20.28
N THR A 54 2.46 3.99 20.69
CA THR A 54 3.68 4.05 21.50
C THR A 54 4.82 4.73 20.74
N ASP A 55 5.88 5.12 21.44
CA ASP A 55 7.04 5.74 20.79
C ASP A 55 7.73 4.76 19.80
N GLU A 56 7.81 3.47 20.16
CA GLU A 56 8.36 2.41 19.30
C GLU A 56 7.52 2.21 18.03
N GLU A 57 6.19 2.19 18.16
CA GLU A 57 5.28 2.06 17.01
C GLU A 57 5.32 3.30 16.11
N ASN A 58 5.50 4.49 16.68
CA ASN A 58 5.65 5.73 15.92
C ASN A 58 6.94 5.73 15.09
N ASP A 59 8.05 5.25 15.65
CA ASP A 59 9.32 5.15 14.94
C ASP A 59 9.25 4.11 13.81
N LEU A 60 8.60 2.97 14.07
CA LEU A 60 8.33 1.95 13.05
C LEU A 60 7.44 2.49 11.93
N LEU A 61 6.40 3.25 12.25
CA LEU A 61 5.46 3.79 11.27
C LEU A 61 6.16 4.58 10.16
N ALA A 62 7.21 5.35 10.51
CA ALA A 62 7.99 6.11 9.54
C ALA A 62 8.79 5.22 8.57
N SER A 63 9.12 3.99 8.98
CA SER A 63 9.88 3.02 8.18
C SER A 63 9.01 2.11 7.33
N ILE A 64 7.68 2.12 7.52
CA ILE A 64 6.78 1.25 6.76
C ILE A 64 6.63 1.81 5.34
N GLU A 65 7.22 1.10 4.39
CA GLU A 65 7.02 1.35 2.97
C GLU A 65 5.63 0.84 2.54
N LEU A 66 4.83 1.73 1.94
CA LEU A 66 3.57 1.33 1.34
C LEU A 66 3.85 0.64 -0.01
N GLY A 67 3.54 -0.66 -0.08
CA GLY A 67 3.67 -1.46 -1.29
C GLY A 67 2.66 -1.08 -2.39
N ARG A 68 2.89 -1.58 -3.61
CA ARG A 68 1.95 -1.39 -4.72
C ARG A 68 0.84 -2.43 -4.65
N VAL A 69 -0.36 -2.05 -5.09
CA VAL A 69 -1.52 -2.97 -5.20
C VAL A 69 -1.18 -4.21 -6.05
N ASP A 70 -0.34 -4.05 -7.07
CA ASP A 70 0.12 -5.16 -7.92
C ASP A 70 0.94 -6.22 -7.15
N ASP A 71 1.73 -5.79 -6.16
CA ASP A 71 2.58 -6.70 -5.38
C ASP A 71 1.72 -7.52 -4.42
N GLU A 72 0.77 -6.88 -3.77
CA GLU A 72 -0.24 -7.54 -2.93
C GLU A 72 -1.08 -8.54 -3.74
N LEU A 73 -1.44 -8.18 -4.98
CA LEU A 73 -2.19 -9.06 -5.88
C LEU A 73 -1.40 -10.32 -6.26
N ARG A 74 -0.11 -10.17 -6.62
CA ARG A 74 0.79 -11.30 -6.92
C ARG A 74 0.93 -12.23 -5.71
N LEU A 75 1.19 -11.66 -4.53
CA LEU A 75 1.32 -12.44 -3.30
C LEU A 75 0.03 -13.19 -2.97
N THR A 76 -1.13 -12.54 -3.11
CA THR A 76 -2.44 -13.15 -2.83
C THR A 76 -2.73 -14.30 -3.79
N ARG A 77 -2.40 -14.15 -5.09
CA ARG A 77 -2.52 -15.23 -6.07
C ARG A 77 -1.60 -16.42 -5.76
N ILE A 78 -0.36 -16.17 -5.33
CA ILE A 78 0.54 -17.26 -4.87
C ILE A 78 -0.05 -18.00 -3.68
N ARG A 79 -0.64 -17.27 -2.71
CA ARG A 79 -1.30 -17.89 -1.56
C ARG A 79 -2.50 -18.73 -1.97
N LEU A 80 -3.32 -18.25 -2.92
CA LEU A 80 -4.44 -19.03 -3.47
C LEU A 80 -3.95 -20.30 -4.16
N MET A 81 -2.92 -20.21 -5.00
CA MET A 81 -2.32 -21.39 -5.64
C MET A 81 -1.84 -22.41 -4.61
N ARG A 82 -1.20 -21.97 -3.52
CA ARG A 82 -0.74 -22.87 -2.44
C ARG A 82 -1.91 -23.50 -1.68
N ALA A 83 -2.98 -22.75 -1.43
CA ALA A 83 -4.18 -23.26 -0.77
C ALA A 83 -4.85 -24.34 -1.62
N LEU A 84 -5.02 -24.10 -2.92
CA LEU A 84 -5.59 -25.06 -3.87
C LEU A 84 -4.70 -26.30 -4.04
N ALA A 85 -3.37 -26.11 -4.12
CA ALA A 85 -2.44 -27.23 -4.22
C ALA A 85 -2.54 -28.15 -3.00
N ARG A 86 -2.61 -27.56 -1.80
CA ARG A 86 -2.73 -28.34 -0.56
C ARG A 86 -4.10 -28.99 -0.42
N GLU A 87 -5.19 -28.28 -0.76
CA GLU A 87 -6.53 -28.89 -0.83
C GLU A 87 -6.53 -30.13 -1.75
N ASN A 88 -5.87 -30.04 -2.91
CA ASN A 88 -5.75 -31.16 -3.84
C ASN A 88 -4.84 -32.28 -3.33
N GLU A 89 -3.80 -31.98 -2.54
CA GLU A 89 -2.95 -32.99 -1.88
C GLU A 89 -3.77 -33.86 -0.89
N PHE A 90 -4.66 -33.24 -0.12
CA PHE A 90 -5.52 -33.95 0.83
C PHE A 90 -6.77 -34.56 0.16
N GLY A 91 -7.28 -33.96 -0.91
CA GLY A 91 -8.42 -34.49 -1.67
C GLY A 91 -9.65 -34.70 -0.79
N ASN A 92 -9.98 -35.96 -0.50
CA ASN A 92 -11.11 -36.34 0.37
C ASN A 92 -10.69 -36.58 1.83
N GLU A 93 -9.41 -36.51 2.15
CA GLU A 93 -8.88 -36.63 3.51
C GLU A 93 -8.89 -35.27 4.22
N LEU A 94 -9.01 -35.30 5.55
CA LEU A 94 -9.09 -34.10 6.37
C LEU A 94 -7.71 -33.75 6.93
N GLU A 95 -7.24 -32.52 6.69
CA GLU A 95 -6.07 -31.97 7.39
C GLU A 95 -6.49 -31.43 8.77
N ILE A 96 -5.83 -31.90 9.83
CA ILE A 96 -6.06 -31.41 11.20
C ILE A 96 -5.19 -30.15 11.43
N ASP A 97 -5.85 -29.04 11.76
CA ASP A 97 -5.25 -27.74 12.04
C ASP A 97 -4.72 -27.65 13.49
N SER A 98 -5.48 -28.22 14.43
CA SER A 98 -5.09 -28.25 15.85
C SER A 98 -5.84 -29.35 16.59
N GLU A 99 -5.20 -29.93 17.60
CA GLU A 99 -5.80 -30.95 18.46
C GLU A 99 -5.71 -30.52 19.93
N LYS A 100 -6.79 -30.72 20.67
CA LYS A 100 -6.86 -30.49 22.12
C LYS A 100 -7.25 -31.78 22.80
N VAL A 101 -6.38 -32.24 23.70
CA VAL A 101 -6.61 -33.40 24.55
C VAL A 101 -6.93 -32.91 25.96
N GLU A 102 -8.10 -33.25 26.46
CA GLU A 102 -8.52 -32.96 27.82
C GLU A 102 -8.65 -34.26 28.60
N THR A 103 -8.13 -34.27 29.83
CA THR A 103 -8.30 -35.40 30.74
C THR A 103 -9.39 -35.04 31.73
N GLY A 104 -10.51 -35.75 31.69
CA GLY A 104 -11.62 -35.57 32.60
C GLY A 104 -11.29 -36.06 34.00
N GLU A 105 -11.99 -35.51 35.00
CA GLU A 105 -11.77 -35.77 36.43
C GLU A 105 -11.92 -37.25 36.84
N MET A 106 -12.59 -38.07 36.01
CA MET A 106 -12.73 -39.52 36.20
C MET A 106 -11.78 -40.36 35.32
N GLY A 107 -10.70 -39.78 34.81
CA GLY A 107 -9.67 -40.47 34.03
C GLY A 107 -10.04 -40.76 32.56
N GLY A 108 -11.16 -40.23 32.08
CA GLY A 108 -11.53 -40.30 30.66
C GLY A 108 -10.77 -39.24 29.84
N VAL A 109 -10.17 -39.64 28.72
CA VAL A 109 -9.47 -38.72 27.80
C VAL A 109 -10.40 -38.35 26.65
N THR A 110 -10.69 -37.07 26.46
CA THR A 110 -11.41 -36.54 25.30
C THR A 110 -10.44 -35.84 24.36
N THR A 111 -10.49 -36.17 23.08
CA THR A 111 -9.67 -35.54 22.04
C THR A 111 -10.60 -34.79 21.09
N THR A 112 -10.38 -33.48 20.96
CA THR A 112 -11.11 -32.62 20.01
C THR A 112 -10.14 -32.09 18.98
N SER A 113 -10.39 -32.37 17.70
CA SER A 113 -9.53 -31.95 16.59
C SER A 113 -10.28 -30.95 15.71
N LYS A 114 -9.61 -29.87 15.35
CA LYS A 114 -10.12 -28.83 14.44
C LYS A 114 -9.58 -29.13 13.04
N VAL A 115 -10.48 -29.22 12.06
CA VAL A 115 -10.13 -29.45 10.66
C VAL A 115 -9.81 -28.13 9.96
N ARG A 116 -8.88 -28.17 9.01
CA ARG A 116 -8.54 -27.03 8.17
C ARG A 116 -9.71 -26.67 7.25
N ASP A 117 -10.12 -25.40 7.29
CA ASP A 117 -11.18 -24.85 6.45
C ASP A 117 -10.61 -24.28 5.14
N TYR A 118 -10.44 -25.16 4.14
CA TYR A 118 -9.94 -24.77 2.81
C TYR A 118 -10.91 -23.88 2.05
N SER A 119 -12.22 -24.20 2.05
CA SER A 119 -13.23 -23.41 1.36
C SER A 119 -13.27 -21.98 1.90
N GLY A 120 -13.32 -21.81 3.22
CA GLY A 120 -13.32 -20.50 3.84
C GLY A 120 -12.00 -19.74 3.66
N LEU A 121 -10.86 -20.42 3.52
CA LEU A 121 -9.58 -19.80 3.17
C LEU A 121 -9.56 -19.33 1.70
N ILE A 122 -10.00 -20.19 0.78
CA ILE A 122 -10.05 -19.91 -0.65
C ILE A 122 -11.00 -18.74 -0.93
N ASP A 123 -12.19 -18.74 -0.35
CA ASP A 123 -13.19 -17.67 -0.50
C ASP A 123 -12.66 -16.31 -0.03
N LYS A 124 -11.90 -16.28 1.08
CA LYS A 124 -11.26 -15.04 1.56
C LYS A 124 -10.20 -14.54 0.60
N LEU A 125 -9.40 -15.45 0.02
CA LEU A 125 -8.34 -15.10 -0.91
C LEU A 125 -8.91 -14.60 -2.24
N THR A 126 -9.95 -15.24 -2.77
CA THR A 126 -10.62 -14.81 -4.01
C THR A 126 -11.32 -13.47 -3.82
N ALA A 127 -12.03 -13.26 -2.72
CA ALA A 127 -12.64 -11.96 -2.38
C ALA A 127 -11.57 -10.85 -2.22
N ARG A 128 -10.40 -11.19 -1.64
CA ARG A 128 -9.29 -10.23 -1.54
C ARG A 128 -8.72 -9.88 -2.91
N ILE A 129 -8.56 -10.85 -3.81
CA ILE A 129 -8.13 -10.63 -5.20
C ILE A 129 -9.09 -9.68 -5.91
N GLU A 130 -10.40 -9.95 -5.85
CA GLU A 130 -11.42 -9.08 -6.46
C GLU A 130 -11.32 -7.64 -5.94
N SER A 131 -11.15 -7.46 -4.63
CA SER A 131 -11.00 -6.14 -4.01
C SER A 131 -9.75 -5.41 -4.50
N LEU A 132 -8.61 -6.10 -4.54
CA LEU A 132 -7.35 -5.52 -5.05
C LEU A 132 -7.43 -5.18 -6.54
N GLU A 133 -8.09 -6.02 -7.36
CA GLU A 133 -8.29 -5.76 -8.79
C GLU A 133 -9.18 -4.53 -9.03
N ARG A 134 -10.24 -4.37 -8.24
CA ARG A 134 -11.09 -3.17 -8.27
C ARG A 134 -10.28 -1.92 -7.92
N THR A 135 -9.50 -1.96 -6.84
CA THR A 135 -8.63 -0.84 -6.46
C THR A 135 -7.60 -0.54 -7.55
N ARG A 136 -7.00 -1.57 -8.16
CA ARG A 136 -6.06 -1.39 -9.28
C ARG A 136 -6.73 -0.70 -10.47
N ALA A 137 -7.94 -1.14 -10.84
CA ALA A 137 -8.68 -0.54 -11.95
C ALA A 137 -9.05 0.92 -11.67
N GLU A 138 -9.40 1.25 -10.43
CA GLU A 138 -9.67 2.63 -10.01
C GLU A 138 -8.42 3.50 -10.07
N LEU A 139 -7.28 3.01 -9.57
CA LEU A 139 -6.00 3.71 -9.66
C LEU A 139 -5.55 3.94 -11.10
N LEU A 140 -5.79 2.99 -12.00
CA LEU A 140 -5.47 3.15 -13.43
C LEU A 140 -6.37 4.19 -14.12
N LYS A 141 -7.61 4.39 -13.65
CA LYS A 141 -8.50 5.43 -14.17
C LYS A 141 -8.07 6.82 -13.72
N THR A 142 -7.62 6.94 -12.47
CA THR A 142 -7.22 8.23 -11.88
C THR A 142 -5.80 8.63 -12.26
N ASN A 143 -4.93 7.66 -12.53
CA ASN A 143 -3.57 7.88 -13.01
C ASN A 143 -3.28 6.97 -14.22
N PRO A 144 -3.75 7.36 -15.43
CA PRO A 144 -3.51 6.59 -16.64
C PRO A 144 -2.00 6.45 -16.87
N LEU A 145 -1.55 5.25 -17.19
CA LEU A 145 -0.18 5.06 -17.68
C LEU A 145 -0.03 5.91 -18.96
N GLU A 146 0.95 6.83 -18.99
CA GLU A 146 1.35 7.50 -20.22
C GLU A 146 1.84 6.43 -21.19
N LEU A 147 0.94 5.97 -22.05
CA LEU A 147 1.31 5.09 -23.15
C LEU A 147 2.15 5.94 -24.12
N PRO A 148 3.37 5.51 -24.49
CA PRO A 148 4.09 6.18 -25.55
C PRO A 148 3.20 6.18 -26.81
N PRO A 149 3.22 7.26 -27.61
CA PRO A 149 2.38 7.35 -28.78
C PRO A 149 2.63 6.14 -29.68
N VAL A 150 1.55 5.44 -30.04
CA VAL A 150 1.60 4.30 -30.95
C VAL A 150 2.07 4.82 -32.31
N THR A 151 3.35 4.67 -32.61
CA THR A 151 3.88 4.94 -33.95
C THR A 151 3.32 3.88 -34.89
N ARG A 152 2.81 4.29 -36.06
CA ARG A 152 2.38 3.37 -37.12
C ARG A 152 3.54 2.41 -37.42
N ILE A 153 3.28 1.12 -37.28
CA ILE A 153 4.23 0.08 -37.70
C ILE A 153 4.08 -0.03 -39.22
N GLU A 154 5.06 0.45 -39.98
CA GLU A 154 5.17 0.17 -41.40
C GLU A 154 5.71 -1.24 -41.56
N ILE A 155 4.87 -2.15 -42.07
CA ILE A 155 5.28 -3.52 -42.37
C ILE A 155 5.76 -3.53 -43.82
N GLU A 156 7.07 -3.56 -44.03
CA GLU A 156 7.64 -3.92 -45.33
C GLU A 156 7.57 -5.44 -45.51
N VAL A 157 6.78 -5.89 -46.48
CA VAL A 157 6.72 -7.31 -46.86
C VAL A 157 7.96 -7.65 -47.68
N VAL A 158 9.00 -8.15 -47.00
CA VAL A 158 10.22 -8.66 -47.66
C VAL A 158 9.99 -10.10 -48.08
N GLY A 159 9.62 -10.29 -49.34
CA GLY A 159 9.67 -11.59 -50.02
C GLY A 159 8.48 -12.50 -49.74
N GLY A 160 7.42 -12.37 -50.55
CA GLY A 160 6.39 -13.39 -50.65
C GLY A 160 6.98 -14.69 -51.20
N ARG A 161 6.92 -15.77 -50.43
CA ARG A 161 7.17 -17.11 -50.98
C ARG A 161 6.13 -17.35 -52.07
N LYS A 162 6.59 -17.56 -53.30
CA LYS A 162 5.73 -18.02 -54.39
C LYS A 162 5.39 -19.47 -54.08
N ASP A 163 4.13 -19.75 -53.82
CA ASP A 163 3.64 -21.11 -53.70
C ASP A 163 3.96 -21.87 -55.00
N ALA A 164 4.53 -23.07 -54.85
CA ALA A 164 4.87 -23.94 -55.97
C ALA A 164 3.58 -24.37 -56.70
N PRO A 165 3.61 -24.52 -58.04
CA PRO A 165 2.44 -24.96 -58.79
C PRO A 165 2.07 -26.38 -58.34
N GLY A 166 0.81 -26.54 -57.92
CA GLY A 166 0.27 -27.80 -57.45
C GLY A 166 0.47 -28.91 -58.47
N ALA A 167 1.03 -30.03 -58.01
CA ALA A 167 1.09 -31.27 -58.77
C ALA A 167 -0.35 -31.72 -59.07
N ASN A 168 -0.69 -31.66 -60.34
CA ASN A 168 -1.88 -32.24 -60.92
C ASN A 168 -1.71 -33.76 -60.98
N ASP A 169 -2.45 -34.46 -60.11
CA ASP A 169 -2.60 -35.91 -60.16
C ASP A 169 -3.35 -36.32 -61.44
N ALA A 170 -2.59 -36.61 -62.48
CA ALA A 170 -3.04 -37.41 -63.60
C ALA A 170 -2.92 -38.90 -63.21
N ALA A 171 -3.97 -39.43 -62.57
CA ALA A 171 -4.18 -40.88 -62.48
C ALA A 171 -5.10 -41.29 -63.63
N ALA A 172 -4.49 -41.86 -64.66
CA ALA A 172 -5.12 -42.53 -65.79
C ALA A 172 -5.48 -43.98 -65.43
N GLY A 173 -6.52 -44.51 -66.07
CA GLY A 173 -6.70 -45.94 -66.32
C GLY A 173 -7.77 -46.64 -65.50
#